data_AF-A0AAN5BYX5-F1
#
_entry.id   AF-A0AAN5BYX5-F1
#
_cell.length_a   1.000
_cell.length_b   1.000
_cell.length_c   1.000
_cell.angle_alpha   90.00
_cell.angle_beta   90.00
_cell.angle_gamma   90.00
#
_symmetry.space_group_name_H-M   'P 1'
#
loop_
_entity.id
_entity.type
_entity.pdbx_description
1 polymer ?
#
loop_
_entity_poly.entity_id
_entity_poly.type
_entity_poly.pdbx_seq_one_letter_code
_entity_poly.pdbx_strand_id
1 'polypeptide(L)'
;MRFLLSFLITLSIACGVLSLPSGSKSQLKGRSFKVERVRRGNEPVHGPTALRRAYEKFGIVPTDLGIDLDDFEPIMTKHAVVEKKDVTEPDQKGAVSASSVLGDAAFVSPVIIGGQKVVLNFDTGSADL
;
A
#
# COMPACT_ATOMS: atom_id res chain seq x y z
N MET A 1 -51.38 23.76 22.14
CA MET A 1 -51.20 22.35 21.71
C MET A 1 -51.23 22.16 20.19
N ARG A 2 -52.24 22.67 19.45
CA ARG A 2 -52.29 22.52 17.97
C ARG A 2 -51.10 23.15 17.23
N PHE A 3 -50.68 24.35 17.60
CA PHE A 3 -49.53 25.03 16.97
C PHE A 3 -48.20 24.28 17.16
N LEU A 4 -47.97 23.72 18.35
CA LEU A 4 -46.76 22.97 18.68
C LEU A 4 -46.69 21.65 17.91
N LEU A 5 -47.83 20.98 17.73
CA LEU A 5 -47.96 19.77 16.93
C LEU A 5 -47.74 20.05 15.43
N SER A 6 -48.33 21.13 14.90
CA SER A 6 -48.11 21.55 13.51
C SER A 6 -46.65 21.88 13.24
N PHE A 7 -45.98 22.57 14.18
CA PHE A 7 -44.57 22.89 14.09
C PHE A 7 -43.67 21.63 14.09
N LEU A 8 -43.97 20.66 14.95
CA LEU A 8 -43.24 19.39 15.03
C LEU A 8 -43.38 18.56 13.74
N ILE A 9 -44.57 18.56 13.13
CA ILE A 9 -44.83 17.86 11.87
C ILE A 9 -44.10 18.53 10.70
N THR A 10 -44.07 19.86 10.64
CA THR A 10 -43.32 20.56 9.57
C THR A 10 -41.81 20.35 9.69
N LEU A 11 -41.29 20.28 10.92
CA LEU A 11 -39.86 20.06 11.17
C LEU A 11 -39.41 18.65 10.77
N SER A 12 -40.24 17.63 11.03
CA SER A 12 -39.90 16.24 10.67
C SER A 12 -39.90 16.01 9.16
N ILE A 13 -40.80 16.65 8.42
CA ILE A 13 -40.86 16.57 6.95
C ILE A 13 -39.65 17.29 6.33
N ALA A 14 -39.22 18.42 6.89
CA ALA A 14 -38.07 19.17 6.39
C ALA A 14 -36.72 18.42 6.57
N CYS A 15 -36.57 17.62 7.63
CA CYS A 15 -35.35 16.83 7.84
C CYS A 15 -35.16 15.71 6.79
N GLY A 16 -36.24 15.16 6.22
CA GLY A 16 -36.16 14.08 5.24
C GLY A 16 -35.63 14.50 3.87
N VAL A 17 -35.70 15.79 3.52
CA VAL A 17 -35.34 16.28 2.17
C VAL A 17 -33.85 16.60 2.01
N LEU A 18 -33.08 16.63 3.10
CA LEU A 18 -31.64 16.97 3.08
C LEU A 18 -30.70 15.77 3.06
N SER A 19 -31.20 14.53 3.07
CA SER A 19 -30.36 13.34 2.92
C SER A 19 -30.04 13.07 1.44
N LEU A 20 -29.35 13.99 0.78
CA LEU A 20 -28.75 13.73 -0.52
C LEU A 20 -27.51 12.85 -0.29
N PRO A 21 -27.41 11.65 -0.88
CA PRO A 21 -26.19 10.87 -0.80
C PRO A 21 -25.05 11.71 -1.40
N SER A 22 -23.98 11.91 -0.63
CA SER A 22 -22.75 12.54 -1.10
C SER A 22 -22.35 11.90 -2.43
N GLY A 23 -22.18 12.73 -3.47
CA GLY A 23 -21.97 12.31 -4.85
C GLY A 23 -21.05 11.10 -4.94
N SER A 24 -21.48 10.09 -5.70
CA SER A 24 -20.71 8.89 -5.96
C SER A 24 -19.28 9.29 -6.32
N LYS A 25 -18.31 8.80 -5.53
CA LYS A 25 -16.91 8.84 -5.92
C LYS A 25 -16.83 8.33 -7.36
N SER A 26 -16.13 9.05 -8.24
CA SER A 26 -16.02 8.66 -9.64
C SER A 26 -15.66 7.18 -9.69
N GLN A 27 -16.50 6.37 -10.33
CA GLN A 27 -16.12 5.01 -10.64
C GLN A 27 -14.87 5.12 -11.50
N LEU A 28 -13.71 4.84 -10.90
CA LEU A 28 -12.45 4.70 -11.62
C LEU A 28 -12.70 3.58 -12.62
N LYS A 29 -13.02 3.97 -13.86
CA LYS A 29 -13.27 3.02 -14.94
C LYS A 29 -12.01 2.18 -15.09
N GLY A 30 -12.12 0.89 -14.77
CA GLY A 30 -11.00 -0.04 -14.91
C GLY A 30 -10.46 0.05 -16.33
N ARG A 31 -9.23 0.52 -16.49
CA ARG A 31 -8.52 0.54 -17.76
C ARG A 31 -7.60 -0.67 -17.76
N SER A 32 -7.90 -1.68 -18.56
CA SER A 32 -6.92 -2.72 -18.88
C SER A 32 -5.89 -2.13 -19.83
N PHE A 33 -4.60 -2.20 -19.49
CA PHE A 33 -3.52 -1.92 -20.42
C PHE A 33 -2.77 -3.22 -20.69
N LYS A 34 -2.48 -3.48 -21.96
CA LYS A 34 -1.63 -4.59 -22.36
C LYS A 34 -0.18 -4.10 -22.32
N VAL A 35 0.64 -4.71 -21.48
CA VAL A 35 2.09 -4.53 -21.54
C VAL A 35 2.64 -5.53 -22.55
N GLU A 36 3.14 -5.04 -23.67
CA GLU A 36 3.79 -5.91 -24.65
C GLU A 36 5.06 -6.51 -24.04
N ARG A 37 5.23 -7.83 -24.18
CA ARG A 37 6.45 -8.50 -23.73
C ARG A 37 7.55 -8.23 -24.74
N VAL A 38 8.38 -7.23 -24.46
CA VAL A 38 9.61 -7.01 -25.24
C VAL A 38 10.62 -8.06 -24.80
N ARG A 39 11.04 -8.94 -25.71
CA ARG A 39 12.19 -9.82 -25.47
C ARG A 39 13.42 -8.94 -25.29
N ARG A 40 14.13 -9.14 -24.17
CA ARG A 40 15.44 -8.54 -23.98
C ARG A 40 16.34 -9.08 -25.09
N GLY A 41 16.97 -8.19 -25.88
CA GLY A 41 17.93 -8.61 -26.91
C GLY A 41 19.10 -9.37 -26.28
N ASN A 42 19.94 -10.00 -27.12
CA ASN A 42 21.10 -10.79 -26.70
C ASN A 42 22.25 -9.95 -26.07
N GLU A 43 21.95 -8.72 -25.64
CA GLU A 43 22.94 -7.84 -25.04
C GLU A 43 23.34 -8.36 -23.64
N PRO A 44 24.64 -8.47 -23.34
CA PRO A 44 25.11 -8.86 -22.02
C PRO A 44 24.52 -7.96 -20.94
N VAL A 45 24.03 -8.58 -19.86
CA VAL A 45 23.52 -7.83 -18.72
C VAL A 45 24.69 -7.15 -18.02
N HIS A 46 24.74 -5.82 -18.03
CA HIS A 46 25.71 -5.06 -17.25
C HIS A 46 25.46 -5.29 -15.75
N GLY A 47 26.25 -6.19 -15.14
CA GLY A 47 26.08 -6.68 -13.77
C GLY A 47 25.91 -5.57 -12.73
N PRO A 48 26.79 -4.56 -12.68
CA PRO A 48 26.67 -3.46 -11.72
C PRO A 48 25.38 -2.65 -11.86
N THR A 49 24.89 -2.49 -13.10
CA THR A 49 23.65 -1.73 -13.35
C THR A 49 22.42 -2.56 -12.99
N ALA A 50 22.46 -3.87 -13.23
CA ALA A 50 21.40 -4.78 -12.81
C ALA A 50 21.31 -4.87 -11.28
N LEU A 51 22.46 -4.93 -10.60
CA LEU A 51 22.54 -4.96 -9.14
C LEU A 51 21.96 -3.68 -8.53
N ARG A 52 22.33 -2.50 -9.04
CA ARG A 52 21.76 -1.22 -8.59
C ARG A 52 20.24 -1.19 -8.71
N ARG A 53 19.70 -1.58 -9.87
CA ARG A 53 18.24 -1.65 -10.09
C ARG A 53 17.56 -2.64 -9.15
N ALA A 54 18.22 -3.75 -8.82
CA ALA A 54 17.69 -4.70 -7.85
C ALA A 54 17.65 -4.08 -6.45
N TYR A 55 18.69 -3.37 -6.02
CA TYR A 55 18.74 -2.72 -4.72
C TYR A 55 17.67 -1.64 -4.59
N GLU A 56 17.46 -0.83 -5.63
CA GLU A 56 16.37 0.13 -5.71
C GLU A 56 14.99 -0.56 -5.63
N LYS A 57 14.80 -1.65 -6.38
CA LYS A 57 13.53 -2.40 -6.42
C LYS A 57 13.15 -3.01 -5.07
N PHE A 58 14.14 -3.51 -4.32
CA PHE A 58 13.92 -4.21 -3.05
C PHE A 58 14.22 -3.34 -1.82
N GLY A 59 14.57 -2.07 -2.00
CA GLY A 59 14.92 -1.17 -0.90
C GLY A 59 16.15 -1.61 -0.10
N ILE A 60 17.07 -2.35 -0.72
CA ILE A 60 18.29 -2.82 -0.06
C ILE A 60 19.24 -1.63 0.05
N VAL A 61 19.52 -1.21 1.28
CA VAL A 61 20.58 -0.24 1.56
C VAL A 61 21.92 -0.97 1.43
N PRO A 62 22.81 -0.57 0.50
CA PRO A 62 24.15 -1.14 0.40
C PRO A 62 24.82 -0.98 1.77
N THR A 63 25.04 -2.10 2.44
CA THR A 63 25.79 -2.12 3.70
C THR A 63 27.19 -2.53 3.36
N ASP A 64 28.17 -1.78 3.84
CA ASP A 64 29.55 -2.21 3.80
C ASP A 64 29.67 -3.44 4.71
N LEU A 65 29.91 -4.60 4.09
CA LEU A 65 30.03 -5.87 4.82
C LEU A 65 31.42 -6.02 5.48
N GLY A 66 32.30 -5.01 5.36
CA GLY A 66 33.67 -5.08 5.88
C GLY A 66 34.50 -6.18 5.22
N ILE A 67 34.09 -6.61 4.03
CA ILE A 67 34.78 -7.61 3.22
C ILE A 67 35.62 -6.83 2.23
N ASP A 68 36.90 -6.66 2.56
CA ASP A 68 37.88 -6.07 1.65
C ASP A 68 38.19 -7.14 0.58
N LEU A 69 37.56 -7.00 -0.59
CA LEU A 69 37.90 -7.82 -1.74
C LEU A 69 39.06 -7.11 -2.44
N ASP A 70 40.28 -7.61 -2.22
CA ASP A 70 41.55 -7.05 -2.73
C ASP A 70 41.54 -6.73 -4.25
N ASP A 71 40.63 -7.33 -5.01
CA ASP A 71 40.51 -7.21 -6.46
C ASP A 71 39.48 -6.17 -6.94
N PHE A 72 38.83 -5.41 -6.06
CA PHE A 72 37.77 -4.46 -6.42
C PHE A 72 38.20 -3.01 -6.20
N GLU A 73 38.68 -2.31 -7.24
CA GLU A 73 38.93 -0.87 -7.16
C GLU A 73 37.61 -0.07 -7.20
N PRO A 74 37.20 0.61 -6.11
CA PRO A 74 35.96 1.38 -6.11
C PRO A 74 36.12 2.64 -6.97
N ILE A 75 35.25 2.80 -7.96
CA ILE A 75 35.14 4.06 -8.71
C ILE A 75 34.58 5.12 -7.75
N MET A 76 35.49 5.94 -7.21
CA MET A 76 35.20 7.10 -6.35
C MET A 76 34.55 8.24 -7.14
N THR A 77 33.42 7.98 -7.80
CA THR A 77 32.52 9.07 -8.16
C THR A 77 31.79 9.48 -6.90
N LYS A 78 32.23 10.60 -6.30
CA LYS A 78 31.50 11.37 -5.30
C LYS A 78 30.14 11.76 -5.86
N HIS A 79 29.18 10.85 -5.84
CA HIS A 79 27.78 11.19 -5.97
C HIS A 79 27.42 11.83 -4.64
N ALA A 80 27.39 13.16 -4.65
CA ALA A 80 26.85 13.94 -3.55
C ALA A 80 25.55 13.27 -3.12
N VAL A 81 25.54 12.73 -1.91
CA VAL A 81 24.32 12.35 -1.21
C VAL A 81 23.53 13.64 -1.14
N VAL A 82 22.60 13.81 -2.07
CA VAL A 82 21.57 14.83 -1.95
C VAL A 82 20.84 14.45 -0.67
N GLU A 83 21.05 15.23 0.39
CA GLU A 83 20.25 15.17 1.59
C GLU A 83 18.79 15.19 1.15
N LYS A 84 18.16 14.02 1.24
CA LYS A 84 16.74 13.86 1.02
C LYS A 84 16.11 14.71 2.12
N LYS A 85 15.61 15.90 1.76
CA LYS A 85 14.70 16.65 2.63
C LYS A 85 13.68 15.66 3.15
N ASP A 86 13.70 15.44 4.45
CA ASP A 86 12.73 14.65 5.17
C ASP A 86 11.38 15.36 5.02
N VAL A 87 10.68 15.04 3.93
CA VAL A 87 9.27 15.32 3.83
C VAL A 87 8.67 14.41 4.89
N THR A 88 8.23 15.00 5.99
CA THR A 88 7.40 14.34 7.00
C THR A 88 6.08 13.94 6.32
N GLU A 89 6.12 12.88 5.53
CA GLU A 89 4.94 12.14 5.17
C GLU A 89 4.45 11.47 6.47
N PRO A 90 3.14 11.51 6.76
CA PRO A 90 2.63 10.80 7.92
C PRO A 90 3.04 9.33 7.81
N ASP A 91 3.48 8.74 8.91
CA ASP A 91 3.93 7.36 8.97
C ASP A 91 2.82 6.43 8.42
N GLN A 92 2.91 6.00 7.16
CA GLN A 92 1.90 5.19 6.47
C GLN A 92 1.97 3.72 6.89
N LYS A 93 2.25 3.48 8.17
CA LYS A 93 2.38 2.15 8.76
C LYS A 93 1.08 1.78 9.46
N GLY A 94 0.59 0.59 9.17
CA GLY A 94 -0.54 -0.02 9.86
C GLY A 94 -0.10 -1.30 10.56
N ALA A 95 -0.66 -1.56 11.73
CA ALA A 95 -0.48 -2.83 12.44
C ALA A 95 -1.86 -3.43 12.75
N VAL A 96 -1.95 -4.75 12.70
CA VAL A 96 -3.15 -5.50 13.07
C VAL A 96 -2.75 -6.66 13.98
N SER A 97 -3.58 -6.93 14.99
CA SER A 97 -3.37 -8.03 15.93
C SER A 97 -3.84 -9.36 15.33
N ALA A 98 -3.00 -10.38 15.41
CA ALA A 98 -3.35 -11.75 15.05
C ALA A 98 -3.68 -12.57 16.31
N SER A 99 -4.70 -13.42 16.22
CA SER A 99 -5.09 -14.36 17.28
C SER A 99 -4.92 -15.80 16.80
N SER A 100 -4.36 -16.65 17.66
CA SER A 100 -4.25 -18.09 17.40
C SER A 100 -5.63 -18.76 17.45
N VAL A 101 -5.83 -19.74 16.57
CA VAL A 101 -7.02 -20.61 16.53
C VAL A 101 -6.57 -22.07 16.53
N LEU A 102 -7.34 -22.90 17.23
CA LEU A 102 -7.15 -24.36 17.29
C LEU A 102 -5.76 -24.81 17.78
N GLY A 103 -5.15 -24.06 18.70
CA GLY A 103 -3.83 -24.39 19.25
C GLY A 103 -2.70 -24.13 18.25
N ASP A 104 -2.66 -22.92 17.70
CA ASP A 104 -1.64 -22.44 16.75
C ASP A 104 -1.67 -23.10 15.37
N ALA A 105 -2.77 -23.77 15.01
CA ALA A 105 -2.96 -24.30 13.66
C ALA A 105 -3.13 -23.19 12.61
N ALA A 106 -3.71 -22.05 13.01
CA ALA A 106 -3.86 -20.87 12.17
C ALA A 106 -3.86 -19.58 13.01
N PHE A 107 -3.44 -18.47 12.40
CA PHE A 107 -3.46 -17.15 13.00
C PHE A 107 -4.39 -16.24 12.19
N VAL A 108 -5.43 -15.73 12.84
CA VAL A 108 -6.47 -14.94 12.17
C VAL A 108 -6.48 -13.49 12.64
N SER A 109 -6.75 -12.58 11.70
CA SER A 109 -6.82 -11.14 11.92
C SER A 109 -8.14 -10.57 11.37
N PRO A 110 -8.76 -9.58 12.04
CA PRO A 110 -9.95 -8.92 11.53
C PRO A 110 -9.60 -7.94 10.40
N VAL A 111 -10.35 -8.00 9.29
CA VAL A 111 -10.24 -7.12 8.12
C VAL A 111 -11.62 -6.56 7.76
N ILE A 112 -11.67 -5.36 7.18
CA ILE A 112 -12.91 -4.76 6.67
C ILE A 112 -12.94 -4.87 5.15
N ILE A 113 -13.94 -5.56 4.60
CA ILE A 113 -14.20 -5.68 3.17
C ILE A 113 -15.56 -5.06 2.89
N GLY A 114 -15.62 -3.99 2.10
CA GLY A 114 -16.88 -3.33 1.74
C GLY A 114 -17.71 -2.84 2.93
N GLY A 115 -17.09 -2.59 4.09
CA GLY A 115 -17.77 -2.19 5.34
C GLY A 115 -18.15 -3.36 6.27
N GLN A 116 -17.97 -4.62 5.85
CA GLN A 116 -18.17 -5.80 6.68
C GLN A 116 -16.86 -6.22 7.35
N LYS A 117 -16.91 -6.51 8.65
CA LYS A 117 -15.78 -7.10 9.37
C LYS A 117 -15.75 -8.61 9.13
N VAL A 118 -14.66 -9.10 8.56
CA VAL A 118 -14.40 -10.52 8.28
C VAL A 118 -13.11 -10.93 8.96
N VAL A 119 -13.05 -12.14 9.51
CA VAL A 119 -11.85 -12.70 10.14
C VAL A 119 -11.14 -13.56 9.10
N LEU A 120 -9.88 -13.22 8.78
CA LEU A 120 -9.11 -13.86 7.71
C LEU A 120 -7.76 -14.36 8.24
N ASN A 121 -7.25 -15.42 7.62
CA ASN A 121 -5.87 -15.89 7.81
C ASN A 121 -4.96 -15.15 6.83
N PHE A 122 -3.83 -14.63 7.30
CA PHE A 122 -2.83 -14.01 6.43
C PHE A 122 -1.76 -15.03 6.06
N ASP A 123 -1.89 -15.58 4.86
CA ASP A 123 -1.00 -16.61 4.33
C ASP A 123 -0.02 -16.02 3.31
N THR A 124 1.27 -15.99 3.65
CA THR A 124 2.33 -15.55 2.72
C THR A 124 2.70 -16.60 1.67
N GLY A 125 2.18 -17.81 1.79
CA GLY A 125 2.37 -18.92 0.84
C GLY A 125 1.45 -18.87 -0.38
N SER A 126 0.49 -17.95 -0.40
CA SER A 126 -0.47 -17.76 -1.50
C SER A 126 -0.58 -16.28 -1.92
N ALA A 127 -1.29 -16.01 -3.01
CA ALA A 127 -1.47 -14.67 -3.58
C ALA A 127 -2.94 -14.28 -3.77
N ASP A 128 -3.86 -15.12 -3.28
CA ASP A 128 -5.30 -14.89 -3.35
C ASP A 128 -5.77 -14.28 -2.04
N LEU A 129 -6.80 -13.42 -2.12
CA LEU A 129 -7.43 -12.74 -1.00
C LEU A 129 -8.93 -13.03 -0.95
#